data_AF-A0A1Y6BBW4-F1
#
_entry.id   AF-A0A1Y6BBW4-F1
#
_cell.length_a   1.000
_cell.length_b   1.000
_cell.length_c   1.000
_cell.angle_alpha   90.00
_cell.angle_beta   90.00
_cell.angle_gamma   90.00
#
_symmetry.space_group_name_H-M   'P 1'
#
loop_
_entity.id
_entity.type
_entity.pdbx_description
1 polymer ?
#
loop_
_entity_poly.entity_id
_entity_poly.type
_entity_poly.pdbx_seq_one_letter_code
_entity_poly.pdbx_strand_id
1 'polypeptide(L)' 'MQEPVLQRIAARHGVTPEQFTLAWLRQQGFAVIPSSTQRANLAANLNVPTLTLSEEEQQAIAGLDRSERIANPDFAPGWY' A
#
# COMPACT_ATOMS: atom_id res chain seq x y z
N MET A 1 7.75 -6.32 -2.41
CA MET A 1 8.76 -5.48 -3.05
C MET A 1 9.21 -4.43 -2.04
N GLN A 2 10.50 -4.14 -1.97
CA GLN A 2 11.00 -3.02 -1.16
C GLN A 2 11.05 -1.79 -2.07
N GLU A 3 10.07 -0.90 -1.93
CA GLU A 3 10.03 0.36 -2.68
C GLU A 3 10.66 1.49 -1.83
N PRO A 4 11.83 2.04 -2.21
CA PRO A 4 12.54 3.03 -1.40
C PRO A 4 11.74 4.31 -1.16
N VAL A 5 10.90 4.69 -2.13
CA VAL A 5 10.02 5.86 -2.02
C VAL A 5 8.99 5.65 -0.91
N LEU A 6 8.34 4.48 -0.86
CA LEU A 6 7.38 4.15 0.20
C LEU A 6 8.05 4.07 1.57
N GLN A 7 9.26 3.50 1.65
CA GLN A 7 10.02 3.45 2.90
C GLN A 7 10.35 4.86 3.44
N ARG A 8 10.80 5.76 2.56
CA ARG A 8 11.12 7.14 2.93
C ARG A 8 9.89 7.89 3.42
N ILE A 9 8.77 7.78 2.72
CA ILE A 9 7.53 8.46 3.12
C ILE A 9 7.00 7.85 4.42
N ALA A 10 6.95 6.53 4.54
CA ALA A 10 6.54 5.85 5.77
C ALA A 10 7.39 6.29 6.98
N ALA A 11 8.71 6.41 6.82
CA ALA A 11 9.60 6.92 7.85
C ALA A 11 9.29 8.36 8.27
N ARG A 12 8.92 9.26 7.33
CA ARG A 12 8.50 10.64 7.64
C ARG A 12 7.24 10.68 8.50
N HIS A 13 6.32 9.73 8.29
CA HIS A 13 5.08 9.59 9.05
C HIS A 13 5.23 8.71 10.31
N GLY A 14 6.41 8.16 10.58
CA GLY A 14 6.69 7.33 11.75
C GLY A 14 6.00 5.96 11.74
N VAL A 15 5.67 5.44 10.55
CA VAL A 15 4.94 4.18 10.35
C VAL A 15 5.76 3.19 9.55
N THR A 16 5.38 1.91 9.56
CA THR A 16 6.01 0.93 8.67
C THR A 16 5.52 1.08 7.23
N PRO A 17 6.30 0.64 6.22
CA PRO A 17 5.87 0.68 4.82
C PRO A 17 4.55 -0.08 4.55
N GLU A 18 4.30 -1.16 5.28
CA GLU A 18 3.07 -1.94 5.19
C GLU A 18 1.88 -1.13 5.70
N GLN A 19 2.01 -0.53 6.90
CA GLN A 19 0.96 0.33 7.46
C GLN A 19 0.70 1.56 6.59
N PHE A 20 1.76 2.14 6.03
CA PHE A 20 1.66 3.25 5.08
C PHE A 20 0.83 2.87 3.85
N THR A 21 1.14 1.72 3.23
CA THR A 21 0.44 1.25 2.03
C THR A 21 -1.05 1.02 2.31
N LEU A 22 -1.38 0.42 3.47
CA LEU A 22 -2.77 0.21 3.87
C LEU A 22 -3.51 1.53 4.14
N ALA A 23 -2.87 2.48 4.82
CA ALA A 23 -3.44 3.79 5.10
C ALA A 23 -3.70 4.58 3.81
N TRP A 24 -2.76 4.55 2.87
CA TRP A 24 -2.87 5.20 1.58
C TRP A 24 -4.03 4.64 0.76
N LEU A 25 -4.13 3.30 0.61
CA LEU A 25 -5.23 2.66 -0.12
C LEU A 25 -6.60 2.97 0.51
N ARG A 26 -6.67 3.00 1.86
CA ARG A 26 -7.88 3.39 2.58
C ARG A 26 -8.26 4.85 2.31
N GLN A 27 -7.28 5.76 2.25
CA GLN A 27 -7.50 7.18 1.94
C GLN A 27 -8.06 7.38 0.53
N GLN A 28 -7.67 6.52 -0.43
CA GLN A 28 -8.23 6.50 -1.79
C GLN A 28 -9.66 5.94 -1.87
N GLY A 29 -10.22 5.49 -0.74
CA GLY A 29 -11.59 4.94 -0.66
C GLY A 29 -11.68 3.43 -0.94
N PHE A 30 -10.56 2.73 -1.06
CA PHE A 30 -10.58 1.28 -1.27
C PHE A 30 -10.83 0.52 0.04
N ALA A 31 -11.65 -0.53 -0.04
CA ALA A 31 -11.76 -1.54 1.01
C ALA A 31 -10.56 -2.50 0.93
N VAL A 32 -9.58 -2.34 1.82
CA VAL A 32 -8.33 -3.09 1.78
C VAL A 32 -8.44 -4.36 2.63
N ILE A 33 -8.07 -5.51 2.06
CA ILE A 33 -8.09 -6.82 2.74
C ILE A 33 -6.66 -7.37 2.78
N PRO A 34 -5.86 -7.02 3.80
CA PRO A 34 -4.49 -7.50 3.91
C PRO A 34 -4.46 -8.98 4.32
N SER A 35 -3.81 -9.80 3.50
CA SER A 35 -3.55 -11.20 3.84
C SER A 35 -2.34 -11.29 4.78
N SER A 36 -2.52 -11.91 5.95
CA SER A 36 -1.42 -12.21 6.86
C SER A 36 -1.77 -13.40 7.76
N THR A 37 -0.77 -14.22 8.08
CA THR A 37 -0.89 -15.34 9.03
C THR A 37 -0.18 -15.07 10.36
N GLN A 38 0.60 -13.98 10.46
CA GLN A 38 1.38 -13.64 11.65
C GLN A 38 0.60 -12.68 12.56
N ARG A 39 0.47 -13.04 13.85
CA ARG A 39 -0.33 -12.27 14.83
C ARG A 39 0.09 -10.81 14.97
N ALA A 40 1.40 -10.53 14.94
CA ALA A 40 1.93 -9.17 15.01
C ALA A 40 1.48 -8.31 13.82
N ASN A 41 1.54 -8.88 12.60
CA ASN A 41 1.13 -8.19 11.38
C ASN A 41 -0.38 -7.97 11.34
N LEU A 42 -1.18 -8.95 11.78
CA LEU A 42 -2.62 -8.79 11.92
C LEU A 42 -2.97 -7.61 12.85
N ALA A 43 -2.32 -7.52 14.01
CA ALA A 43 -2.52 -6.39 14.92
C ALA A 43 -2.07 -5.05 14.30
N ALA A 44 -0.95 -5.02 13.58
CA ALA A 44 -0.47 -3.83 12.88
C ALA A 44 -1.41 -3.38 11.75
N ASN A 45 -1.99 -4.33 11.02
CA ASN A 45 -2.97 -4.09 9.95
C ASN A 45 -4.30 -3.54 10.48
N LEU A 46 -4.70 -3.95 11.69
CA LEU A 46 -5.90 -3.41 12.35
C LEU A 46 -5.65 -1.99 12.90
N ASN A 47 -4.44 -1.72 13.37
CA ASN A 47 -4.02 -0.44 13.93
C ASN A 47 -3.40 0.49 12.88
N VAL A 48 -3.92 0.49 11.66
CA VAL A 48 -3.44 1.38 10.58
C VAL A 48 -3.86 2.82 10.89
N PRO A 49 -2.91 3.76 10.96
CA PRO A 49 -3.22 5.16 11.26
C PRO A 49 -3.90 5.85 10.08
N THR A 50 -4.61 6.94 10.38
CA THR A 50 -5.10 7.84 9.34
C THR A 50 -3.96 8.79 8.95
N LEU A 51 -3.52 8.73 7.70
CA LEU A 51 -2.46 9.58 7.17
C LEU A 51 -3.06 10.73 6.35
N THR A 52 -2.41 11.89 6.41
CA THR A 52 -2.65 13.01 5.50
C THR A 52 -1.38 13.23 4.70
N LEU A 53 -1.40 12.85 3.43
CA LEU A 53 -0.25 12.99 2.54
C LEU A 53 -0.21 14.39 1.92
N SER A 54 0.99 14.96 1.81
CA SER A 54 1.19 16.19 1.04
C SER A 54 1.03 15.93 -0.46
N GLU A 55 0.81 16.99 -1.24
CA GLU A 55 0.70 16.90 -2.69
C GLU A 55 1.97 16.31 -3.33
N GLU A 56 3.14 16.66 -2.82
CA GLU A 56 4.44 16.11 -3.24
C GLU A 56 4.55 14.60 -2.99
N GLU A 57 4.06 14.12 -1.83
CA GLU A 57 4.05 12.69 -1.49
C GLU A 57 3.09 11.93 -2.39
N GLN A 58 1.92 12.49 -2.67
CA GLN A 58 0.95 11.90 -3.59
C GLN A 58 1.51 11.79 -5.02
N GLN A 59 2.17 12.84 -5.51
CA GLN A 59 2.83 12.83 -6.82
C GLN A 59 3.97 11.80 -6.89
N ALA A 60 4.75 11.68 -5.81
CA ALA A 60 5.83 10.70 -5.74
C ALA A 60 5.30 9.26 -5.81
N ILE A 61 4.15 8.97 -5.19
CA ILE A 61 3.50 7.65 -5.26
C ILE A 61 2.87 7.41 -6.62
N ALA A 62 2.22 8.42 -7.21
CA ALA A 62 1.63 8.31 -8.54
C ALA A 62 2.71 7.98 -9.61
N GLY A 63 3.93 8.50 -9.46
CA GLY A 63 5.06 8.16 -10.33
C GLY A 63 5.58 6.72 -10.20
N LEU A 64 5.08 5.93 -9.23
CA LEU A 64 5.44 4.51 -9.07
C LEU A 64 4.55 3.56 -9.87
N ASP A 65 3.44 4.03 -10.45
CA ASP A 65 2.56 3.16 -11.23
C ASP A 65 3.28 2.61 -12.46
N ARG A 66 3.38 1.27 -12.53
CA ARG A 66 4.01 0.54 -13.64
C ARG A 66 2.99 -0.17 -14.52
N SER A 67 1.69 0.04 -14.28
CA SER A 67 0.61 -0.72 -14.93
C SER A 67 0.81 -2.24 -14.85
N GLU A 68 1.48 -2.69 -13.79
CA GLU A 68 1.83 -4.10 -13.58
C GLU A 68 0.68 -4.82 -12.87
N ARG A 69 0.24 -5.94 -13.46
CA ARG A 69 -0.76 -6.80 -12.85
C ARG A 69 -0.08 -7.98 -12.15
N ILE A 70 -0.04 -7.92 -10.82
CA ILE A 70 0.58 -8.97 -9.99
C ILE A 70 -0.33 -10.22 -9.89
N ALA A 71 -1.65 -10.05 -10.02
CA ALA A 71 -2.62 -11.14 -9.96
C ALA A 71 -3.16 -11.50 -11.35
N ASN A 72 -2.47 -12.41 -12.04
CA ASN A 72 -2.88 -12.96 -13.34
C ASN A 72 -2.77 -14.50 -13.35
N PRO A 73 -3.73 -15.21 -12.75
CA PRO A 73 -3.73 -16.68 -12.72
C PRO A 73 -4.09 -17.29 -14.08
N ASP A 74 -3.70 -18.53 -14.34
CA ASP A 74 -3.91 -19.23 -15.62
C ASP A 74 -5.39 -19.38 -16.03
N PHE A 75 -6.30 -19.33 -15.05
CA PHE A 75 -7.75 -19.37 -15.29
C PHE A 75 -8.37 -17.99 -15.60
N ALA A 76 -7.58 -16.92 -15.57
CA ALA A 76 -8.07 -15.58 -15.86
C ALA A 76 -8.45 -15.48 -17.35
N PRO A 77 -9.58 -14.82 -17.70
CA PRO A 77 -9.92 -14.56 -19.09
C PRO A 77 -8.84 -13.67 -19.73
N GLY A 78 -8.72 -13.70 -21.07
CA GLY A 78 -7.86 -12.76 -21.78
C GLY A 78 -8.39 -11.34 -21.61
N TRP A 79 -7.80 -10.58 -20.69
CA TRP A 79 -8.09 -9.16 -20.48
C TRP A 79 -7.35 -8.36 -21.59
N TYR A 80 -7.76 -8.53 -22.85
CA TYR A 80 -7.27 -7.79 -24.01
C TYR A 80 -8.45 -7.24 -24.82
#